data_AF-A0A0F8ZGE3-F1
#
_entry.id   AF-A0A0F8ZGE3-F1
#
_cell.length_a   1.000
_cell.length_b   1.000
_cell.length_c   1.000
_cell.angle_alpha   90.00
_cell.angle_beta   90.00
_cell.angle_gamma   90.00
#
_symmetry.space_group_name_H-M   'P 1'
#
loop_
_entity.id
_entity.type
_entity.pdbx_description
1 polymer ?
#
loop_
_entity_poly.entity_id
_entity_poly.type
_entity_poly.pdbx_seq_one_letter_code
_entity_poly.pdbx_strand_id
1 'polypeptide(L)'
;VGESLEQIRSENEGRLTPGMVVRRARAARNVLHAEFEWDDKLAAAIQRDERARNIIRSIVVVSEDDDDSPTVRAFVSVIQDDDDDASYTHIEHAMSDKVLRKQVLDSAYRELKIWRKKYADLREFDKVFNAVDKMATV
;
A
#
# COMPACT_ATOMS: atom_id res chain seq x y z
N VAL A 1 0.29 -18.94 11.56
CA VAL A 1 -0.42 -18.53 10.31
C VAL A 1 0.10 -19.29 9.07
N GLY A 2 1.39 -19.24 8.75
CA GLY A 2 1.96 -19.85 7.53
C GLY A 2 1.61 -21.32 7.30
N GLU A 3 1.80 -22.18 8.31
CA GLU A 3 1.43 -23.60 8.24
C GLU A 3 -0.06 -23.83 7.91
N SER A 4 -0.95 -22.99 8.44
CA SER A 4 -2.39 -23.11 8.16
C SER A 4 -2.73 -22.73 6.71
N LEU A 5 -2.03 -21.75 6.14
CA LEU A 5 -2.18 -21.40 4.71
C LEU A 5 -1.66 -22.53 3.81
N GLU A 6 -0.53 -23.14 4.15
CA GLU A 6 0.03 -24.28 3.40
C GLU A 6 -0.87 -25.52 3.50
N GLN A 7 -1.51 -25.74 4.65
CA GLN A 7 -2.52 -26.78 4.80
C GLN A 7 -3.72 -26.52 3.88
N ILE A 8 -4.27 -25.30 3.85
CA ILE A 8 -5.36 -24.96 2.93
C ILE A 8 -4.93 -25.19 1.47
N ARG A 9 -3.71 -24.79 1.11
CA ARG A 9 -3.18 -24.97 -0.24
C ARG A 9 -3.07 -26.44 -0.63
N SER A 10 -2.47 -27.26 0.22
CA SER A 10 -2.22 -28.69 -0.04
C SER A 10 -3.53 -29.50 -0.11
N GLU A 11 -4.51 -29.20 0.75
CA GLU A 11 -5.85 -29.80 0.75
C GLU A 11 -6.69 -29.44 -0.50
N ASN A 12 -6.26 -28.47 -1.30
CA ASN A 12 -7.01 -27.97 -2.45
C ASN A 12 -6.16 -27.96 -3.73
N GLU A 13 -5.44 -29.05 -3.97
CA GLU A 13 -4.68 -29.31 -5.20
C GLU A 13 -3.65 -28.21 -5.51
N GLY A 14 -3.04 -27.66 -4.46
CA GLY A 14 -2.03 -26.61 -4.58
C GLY A 14 -2.59 -25.20 -4.74
N ARG A 15 -3.91 -25.00 -4.70
CA ARG A 15 -4.55 -23.67 -4.84
C ARG A 15 -4.83 -23.04 -3.48
N LEU A 16 -4.55 -21.76 -3.36
CA LEU A 16 -4.90 -20.94 -2.20
C LEU A 16 -5.62 -19.69 -2.66
N THR A 17 -6.90 -19.54 -2.29
CA THR A 17 -7.69 -18.33 -2.61
C THR A 17 -8.13 -17.64 -1.32
N PRO A 18 -8.35 -16.31 -1.35
CA PRO A 18 -8.84 -15.58 -0.18
C PRO A 18 -10.13 -16.19 0.40
N GLY A 19 -11.08 -16.60 -0.43
CA GLY A 19 -12.33 -17.23 0.02
C GLY A 19 -12.12 -18.53 0.80
N MET A 20 -11.08 -19.30 0.49
CA MET A 20 -10.73 -20.52 1.22
C MET A 20 -10.13 -20.19 2.59
N VAL A 21 -9.30 -19.16 2.65
CA VAL A 21 -8.72 -18.63 3.90
C VAL A 21 -9.84 -18.15 4.83
N VAL A 22 -10.74 -17.30 4.35
CA VAL A 22 -11.88 -16.79 5.12
C VAL A 22 -12.76 -17.95 5.63
N ARG A 23 -13.08 -18.92 4.76
CA ARG A 23 -13.88 -20.09 5.15
C ARG A 23 -13.20 -20.91 6.25
N ARG A 24 -11.88 -21.10 6.18
CA ARG A 24 -11.11 -21.83 7.19
C ARG A 24 -11.01 -21.03 8.50
N ALA A 25 -10.83 -19.71 8.42
CA ALA A 25 -10.70 -18.82 9.55
C ALA A 25 -11.99 -18.65 10.37
N ARG A 26 -13.18 -18.97 9.82
CA ARG A 26 -14.46 -18.89 10.55
C ARG A 26 -14.49 -19.68 11.85
N ALA A 27 -13.74 -20.78 11.95
CA ALA A 27 -13.68 -21.55 13.18
C ALA A 27 -12.86 -20.82 14.25
N ALA A 28 -13.47 -20.49 15.40
CA ALA A 28 -12.82 -19.72 16.48
C ALA A 28 -11.49 -20.30 16.99
N ARG A 29 -11.34 -21.63 16.93
CA ARG A 29 -10.10 -22.33 17.30
C ARG A 29 -9.00 -22.27 16.25
N ASN A 30 -9.29 -21.76 15.05
CA ASN A 30 -8.31 -21.67 13.97
C ASN A 30 -7.38 -20.47 14.23
N VAL A 31 -6.08 -20.65 14.03
CA VAL A 31 -5.08 -19.59 14.21
C VAL A 31 -5.33 -18.36 13.33
N LEU A 32 -6.00 -18.52 12.19
CA LEU A 32 -6.37 -17.43 11.30
C LEU A 32 -7.57 -16.63 11.81
N HIS A 33 -8.33 -17.14 12.78
CA HIS A 33 -9.59 -16.51 13.22
C HIS A 33 -9.38 -15.09 13.74
N ALA A 34 -8.29 -14.88 14.48
CA ALA A 34 -7.93 -13.58 15.08
C ALA A 34 -7.45 -12.54 14.04
N GLU A 35 -7.20 -12.93 12.80
CA GLU A 35 -6.76 -12.04 11.72
C GLU A 35 -7.94 -11.37 10.99
N PHE A 36 -9.18 -11.66 11.37
CA PHE A 36 -10.39 -11.13 10.74
C PHE A 36 -11.30 -10.43 11.74
N GLU A 37 -11.93 -9.36 11.28
CA GLU A 37 -13.10 -8.76 11.94
C GLU A 37 -14.35 -9.57 11.57
N TRP A 38 -15.06 -10.08 12.57
CA TRP A 38 -16.25 -10.92 12.42
C TRP A 38 -17.56 -10.20 12.74
N ASP A 39 -17.50 -8.98 13.30
CA ASP A 39 -18.64 -8.07 13.33
C ASP A 39 -18.81 -7.44 11.94
N ASP A 40 -19.84 -7.89 11.22
CA ASP A 40 -20.15 -7.41 9.87
C ASP A 40 -20.31 -5.89 9.78
N LYS A 41 -20.76 -5.20 10.85
CA LYS A 41 -20.89 -3.74 10.86
C LYS A 41 -19.53 -3.07 10.92
N LEU A 42 -18.65 -3.55 11.80
CA LEU A 42 -17.27 -3.04 11.90
C LEU A 42 -16.49 -3.35 10.62
N ALA A 43 -16.59 -4.58 10.10
CA ALA A 43 -15.97 -4.98 8.84
C ALA A 43 -16.45 -4.10 7.67
N ALA A 44 -17.74 -3.82 7.58
CA ALA A 44 -18.29 -2.93 6.55
C ALA A 44 -17.82 -1.47 6.71
N ALA A 45 -17.66 -0.98 7.94
CA ALA A 45 -17.10 0.36 8.18
C ALA A 45 -15.64 0.45 7.69
N ILE A 46 -14.79 -0.49 8.09
CA ILE A 46 -13.39 -0.59 7.65
C ILE A 46 -13.31 -0.66 6.11
N GLN A 47 -14.19 -1.44 5.48
CA GLN A 47 -14.23 -1.56 4.02
C GLN A 47 -14.59 -0.24 3.33
N ARG A 48 -15.52 0.55 3.89
CA ARG A 48 -15.88 1.87 3.33
C ARG A 48 -14.73 2.85 3.46
N ASP A 49 -14.00 2.83 4.57
CA ASP A 49 -12.83 3.68 4.76
C ASP A 49 -11.72 3.32 3.76
N GLU A 50 -11.43 2.03 3.59
CA GLU A 50 -10.51 1.57 2.54
C GLU A 50 -10.97 1.98 1.15
N ARG A 51 -12.29 1.90 0.87
CA ARG A 51 -12.84 2.35 -0.41
C ARG A 51 -12.65 3.86 -0.60
N ALA A 52 -12.84 4.68 0.44
CA ALA A 52 -12.60 6.11 0.39
C ALA A 52 -11.13 6.43 0.13
N ARG A 53 -10.20 5.75 0.82
CA ARG A 53 -8.74 5.88 0.57
C ARG A 53 -8.38 5.58 -0.89
N ASN A 54 -8.95 4.51 -1.45
CA ASN A 54 -8.72 4.13 -2.84
C ASN A 54 -9.25 5.17 -3.83
N ILE A 55 -10.43 5.74 -3.57
CA ILE A 55 -10.98 6.83 -4.39
C ILE A 55 -10.02 8.02 -4.40
N ILE A 56 -9.62 8.52 -3.22
CA ILE A 56 -8.73 9.68 -3.09
C ILE A 56 -7.42 9.46 -3.85
N ARG A 57 -6.81 8.27 -3.70
CA ARG A 57 -5.52 7.91 -4.36
C ARG A 57 -5.63 7.72 -5.87
N SER A 58 -6.83 7.52 -6.41
CA SER A 58 -7.06 7.31 -7.84
C SER A 58 -7.25 8.60 -8.63
N ILE A 59 -7.47 9.74 -7.96
CA ILE A 59 -7.67 11.02 -8.64
C ILE A 59 -6.32 11.58 -9.08
N VAL A 60 -6.27 12.01 -10.34
CA VAL A 60 -5.11 12.59 -11.00
C VAL A 60 -5.49 13.91 -11.66
N VAL A 61 -4.51 14.81 -11.78
CA VAL A 61 -4.62 16.05 -12.53
C VAL A 61 -3.92 15.86 -13.88
N VAL A 62 -4.57 16.30 -14.94
CA VAL A 62 -4.06 16.30 -16.32
C VAL A 62 -3.94 17.77 -16.74
N SER A 63 -2.82 18.14 -17.36
CA SER A 63 -2.64 19.48 -17.93
C SER A 63 -3.42 19.58 -19.24
N GLU A 64 -4.23 20.62 -19.41
CA GLU A 64 -5.00 20.83 -20.64
C GLU A 64 -4.14 21.42 -21.78
N ASP A 65 -2.99 22.00 -21.45
CA ASP A 65 -2.16 22.77 -22.39
C ASP A 65 -1.11 21.92 -23.15
N ASP A 66 -0.91 20.66 -22.75
CA ASP A 66 0.07 19.76 -23.38
C ASP A 66 -0.31 18.29 -23.15
N ASP A 67 -0.63 17.58 -24.24
CA ASP A 67 -1.04 16.17 -24.23
C ASP A 67 0.08 15.22 -23.75
N ASP A 68 1.33 15.70 -23.77
CA ASP A 68 2.51 14.99 -23.25
C ASP A 68 2.80 15.31 -21.75
N SER A 69 1.99 16.13 -21.09
CA SER A 69 2.18 16.43 -19.68
C SER A 69 1.98 15.20 -18.79
N PRO A 70 2.90 14.92 -17.85
CA PRO A 70 2.78 13.77 -16.97
C PRO A 70 1.53 13.89 -16.08
N THR A 71 0.72 12.84 -16.06
CA THR A 71 -0.44 12.75 -15.16
C THR A 71 0.05 12.61 -13.72
N VAL A 72 -0.26 13.59 -12.87
CA VAL A 72 0.18 13.60 -11.45
C VAL A 72 -0.98 13.34 -10.51
N ARG A 73 -0.72 12.70 -9.36
CA ARG A 73 -1.74 12.50 -8.33
C ARG A 73 -2.26 13.85 -7.84
N ALA A 74 -3.59 13.99 -7.76
CA ALA A 74 -4.21 15.21 -7.24
C ALA A 74 -3.96 15.39 -5.74
N PHE A 75 -3.97 14.28 -5.00
CA PHE A 75 -3.82 14.25 -3.55
C PHE A 75 -2.66 13.37 -3.10
N VAL A 76 -1.96 13.83 -2.06
CA VAL A 76 -0.90 13.08 -1.38
C VAL A 76 -1.16 13.01 0.12
N SER A 77 -0.77 11.88 0.71
CA SER A 77 -0.87 11.69 2.16
C SER A 77 0.32 12.34 2.85
N VAL A 78 0.05 13.18 3.84
CA VAL A 78 1.05 13.86 4.68
C VAL A 78 0.53 13.90 6.12
N ILE A 79 1.43 14.05 7.08
CA ILE A 79 1.09 14.39 8.46
C ILE A 79 1.03 15.91 8.54
N GLN A 80 -0.14 16.42 8.92
CA GLN A 80 -0.37 17.85 9.17
C GLN A 80 -0.54 18.01 10.67
N ASP A 81 -0.01 19.11 11.21
CA ASP A 81 -0.04 19.43 12.65
C ASP A 81 0.63 18.36 13.55
N ASP A 82 0.52 18.55 14.86
CA ASP A 82 1.19 17.72 15.89
C ASP A 82 0.40 16.45 16.28
N ASP A 83 -0.78 16.21 15.68
CA ASP A 83 -1.66 15.10 16.07
C ASP A 83 -1.25 13.73 15.49
N ASP A 84 -0.10 13.64 14.82
CA ASP A 84 0.46 12.42 14.19
C ASP A 84 -0.47 11.71 13.16
N ASP A 85 -1.65 12.29 12.89
CA ASP A 85 -2.64 11.71 11.99
C ASP A 85 -2.37 12.08 10.52
N ALA A 86 -2.32 11.04 9.68
CA ALA A 86 -2.14 11.20 8.25
C ALA A 86 -3.43 11.73 7.59
N SER A 87 -3.30 12.82 6.85
CA SER A 87 -4.36 13.44 6.05
C SER A 87 -3.94 13.57 4.58
N TYR A 88 -4.90 13.87 3.71
CA TYR A 88 -4.64 14.11 2.29
C TYR A 88 -4.66 15.60 1.99
N THR A 89 -3.69 16.06 1.20
CA THR A 89 -3.63 17.44 0.71
C THR A 89 -3.29 17.49 -0.78
N HIS A 90 -3.52 18.63 -1.41
CA HIS A 90 -3.21 18.83 -2.83
C HIS A 90 -1.70 18.70 -3.07
N ILE A 91 -1.34 18.03 -4.17
CA ILE A 91 0.08 17.85 -4.53
C ILE A 91 0.80 19.19 -4.69
N GLU A 92 0.15 20.21 -5.26
CA GLU A 92 0.75 21.53 -5.44
C GLU A 92 1.12 22.18 -4.10
N HIS A 93 0.21 22.11 -3.13
CA HIS A 93 0.44 22.62 -1.80
C HIS A 93 1.58 21.86 -1.10
N ALA A 94 1.50 20.52 -1.07
CA ALA A 94 2.54 19.68 -0.46
C ALA A 94 3.90 19.91 -1.09
N MET A 95 3.96 20.07 -2.42
CA MET A 95 5.19 20.33 -3.13
C MET A 95 5.66 21.78 -2.96
N SER A 96 4.81 22.76 -2.63
CA SER A 96 5.25 24.13 -2.35
C SER A 96 5.88 24.30 -0.96
N ASP A 97 5.45 23.51 0.02
CA ASP A 97 5.93 23.56 1.40
C ASP A 97 7.15 22.65 1.62
N LYS A 98 8.19 23.13 2.31
CA LYS A 98 9.45 22.38 2.48
C LYS A 98 9.29 21.13 3.35
N VAL A 99 8.46 21.22 4.40
CA VAL A 99 8.23 20.12 5.36
C VAL A 99 7.38 19.05 4.69
N LEU A 100 6.26 19.43 4.08
CA LEU A 100 5.38 18.50 3.39
C LEU A 100 6.07 17.85 2.19
N ARG A 101 6.83 18.62 1.40
CA ARG A 101 7.63 18.09 0.29
C ARG A 101 8.60 17.01 0.75
N LYS A 102 9.26 17.21 1.90
CA LYS A 102 10.16 16.20 2.47
C LYS A 102 9.40 14.91 2.80
N GLN A 103 8.20 15.01 3.38
CA GLN A 103 7.38 13.82 3.69
C GLN A 103 6.99 13.04 2.42
N VAL A 104 6.60 13.74 1.35
CA VAL A 104 6.27 13.12 0.06
C VAL A 104 7.47 12.37 -0.50
N LEU A 105 8.64 13.00 -0.51
CA LEU A 105 9.89 12.38 -0.98
C LEU A 105 10.29 11.18 -0.11
N ASP A 106 10.23 11.31 1.22
CA ASP A 106 10.53 10.23 2.16
C ASP A 106 9.58 9.04 1.95
N SER A 107 8.30 9.28 1.68
CA SER A 107 7.35 8.22 1.33
C SER A 107 7.76 7.51 0.05
N ALA A 108 8.08 8.25 -1.02
CA ALA A 108 8.53 7.68 -2.28
C ALA A 108 9.82 6.83 -2.09
N TYR A 109 10.77 7.30 -1.29
CA TYR A 109 11.97 6.53 -0.97
C TYR A 109 11.68 5.26 -0.16
N ARG A 110 10.76 5.31 0.81
CA ARG A 110 10.33 4.13 1.56
C ARG A 110 9.67 3.10 0.65
N GLU A 111 8.79 3.54 -0.25
CA GLU A 111 8.14 2.67 -1.24
C GLU A 111 9.16 2.00 -2.17
N LEU A 112 10.17 2.75 -2.64
CA LEU A 112 11.24 2.23 -3.47
C LEU A 112 12.07 1.15 -2.75
N LYS A 113 12.37 1.36 -1.46
CA LYS A 113 13.06 0.35 -0.63
C LYS A 113 12.20 -0.90 -0.42
N ILE A 114 10.89 -0.74 -0.19
CA ILE A 114 9.95 -1.86 -0.07
C ILE A 114 9.87 -2.64 -1.39
N TRP A 115 9.80 -1.96 -2.53
CA TRP A 115 9.79 -2.59 -3.85
C TRP A 115 11.07 -3.40 -4.09
N ARG A 116 12.23 -2.81 -3.81
CA ARG A 116 13.53 -3.50 -3.91
C ARG A 116 13.57 -4.72 -3.00
N LYS A 117 13.08 -4.63 -1.76
CA LYS A 117 13.03 -5.75 -0.82
C LYS A 117 12.07 -6.85 -1.30
N LYS A 118 10.91 -6.48 -1.84
CA LYS A 118 9.88 -7.41 -2.33
C LYS A 118 10.39 -8.30 -3.47
N TYR A 119 11.27 -7.77 -4.32
CA TYR A 119 11.78 -8.47 -5.49
C TYR A 119 13.26 -8.85 -5.39
N ALA A 120 13.85 -8.83 -4.18
CA ALA A 120 15.28 -9.00 -3.97
C ALA A 120 15.85 -10.30 -4.55
N ASP A 121 15.03 -11.34 -4.71
CA ASP A 121 15.44 -12.66 -5.23
C ASP A 121 15.44 -12.74 -6.77
N LEU A 122 14.91 -11.73 -7.46
CA LEU A 122 14.82 -11.68 -8.92
C LEU A 122 16.05 -10.97 -9.50
N ARG A 123 17.00 -11.77 -10.00
CA ARG A 123 18.29 -11.28 -10.55
C ARG A 123 18.12 -10.39 -11.78
N GLU A 124 17.00 -10.50 -12.48
CA GLU A 124 16.66 -9.69 -13.64
C GLU A 124 16.64 -8.18 -13.32
N PHE A 125 16.46 -7.82 -12.05
CA PHE A 125 16.42 -6.43 -11.59
C PHE A 125 17.73 -5.91 -11.00
N ASP A 126 18.84 -6.66 -11.05
CA ASP A 126 20.12 -6.28 -10.43
C ASP A 126 20.59 -4.86 -10.79
N LYS A 127 20.44 -4.45 -12.06
CA LYS A 127 20.80 -3.08 -12.50
C LYS A 127 19.95 -2.00 -11.81
N VAL A 128 18.67 -2.27 -11.61
CA VAL A 128 17.74 -1.35 -10.94
C VAL A 128 18.06 -1.30 -9.44
N PHE A 129 18.30 -2.46 -8.80
CA PHE A 129 18.67 -2.52 -7.38
C PHE A 129 19.94 -1.74 -7.09
N ASN A 130 20.97 -1.86 -7.94
CA ASN A 130 22.20 -1.07 -7.80
C ASN A 130 21.95 0.45 -7.88
N ALA A 131 21.01 0.90 -8.72
CA ALA A 131 20.65 2.31 -8.81
C ALA A 131 19.91 2.78 -7.54
N VAL A 132 18.98 1.98 -7.03
CA VAL A 132 18.23 2.26 -5.80
C VAL A 132 19.17 2.33 -4.58
N ASP A 133 20.07 1.36 -4.44
CA ASP A 133 20.96 1.25 -3.29
C ASP A 133 21.97 2.44 -3.25
N LYS A 134 22.39 2.96 -4.41
CA LYS A 134 23.21 4.19 -4.49
C LYS A 134 22.47 5.43 -4.01
N MET A 135 21.18 5.58 -4.34
CA MET A 135 20.38 6.73 -3.89
C MET A 135 20.14 6.73 -2.38
N ALA A 136 20.12 5.56 -1.74
CA ALA A 136 19.93 5.45 -0.29
C ALA A 136 21.18 5.77 0.55
N THR A 137 22.33 6.02 -0.09
CA THR A 137 23.63 6.25 0.56
C THR A 137 23.99 7.74 0.66
N VAL A 138 23.09 8.65 0.22
CA VAL A 138 23.28 10.11 0.25
C VAL A 138 22.41 10.75 1.33
#